data_AF-A0A1J0W066-F1
#
_entry.id   AF-A0A1J0W066-F1
#
_cell.length_a   1.000
_cell.length_b   1.000
_cell.length_c   1.000
_cell.angle_alpha   90.00
_cell.angle_beta   90.00
_cell.angle_gamma   90.00
#
_symmetry.space_group_name_H-M   'P 1'
#
loop_
_entity.id
_entity.type
_entity.pdbx_description
1 polymer ?
#
loop_
_entity_poly.entity_id
_entity_poly.type
_entity_poly.pdbx_seq_one_letter_code
_entity_poly.pdbx_strand_id
1 'polypeptide(L)'
;MKDDFVERVGQVEVRLPSLTYLKPGIIRQVRRLGLADALYTIIELSVSREILTVLDEMDHDGYHRLLAAWQRHSGVSLGES
;
A
#
# COMPACT_ATOMS: atom_id res chain seq x y z
N MET A 1 7.53 10.52 5.06
CA MET A 1 8.60 10.18 4.10
C MET A 1 8.14 10.54 2.69
N LYS A 2 9.00 11.07 1.81
CA LYS A 2 8.56 11.42 0.43
C LYS A 2 8.76 10.27 -0.55
N ASP A 3 9.74 9.41 -0.30
CA ASP A 3 10.09 8.33 -1.21
C ASP A 3 9.06 7.20 -1.16
N ASP A 4 8.91 6.53 -2.28
CA ASP A 4 8.06 5.35 -2.40
C ASP A 4 8.57 4.24 -1.50
N PHE A 5 7.63 3.44 -0.99
CA PHE A 5 7.92 2.18 -0.36
C PHE A 5 8.28 1.14 -1.42
N VAL A 6 9.35 0.39 -1.17
CA VAL A 6 9.83 -0.66 -2.08
C VAL A 6 10.08 -1.92 -1.27
N GLU A 7 9.45 -3.03 -1.64
CA GLU A 7 9.67 -4.34 -1.03
C GLU A 7 9.71 -5.43 -2.11
N ARG A 8 10.54 -6.46 -1.91
CA ARG A 8 10.59 -7.62 -2.80
C ARG A 8 9.69 -8.72 -2.26
N VAL A 9 8.69 -9.12 -3.05
CA VAL A 9 7.77 -10.22 -2.74
C VAL A 9 8.00 -11.33 -3.76
N GLY A 10 8.59 -12.45 -3.32
CA GLY A 10 9.03 -13.50 -4.22
C GLY A 10 10.04 -12.98 -5.25
N GLN A 11 9.65 -12.95 -6.52
CA GLN A 11 10.49 -12.46 -7.62
C GLN A 11 10.11 -11.06 -8.12
N VAL A 12 9.02 -10.46 -7.62
CA VAL A 12 8.58 -9.12 -8.04
C VAL A 12 8.99 -8.05 -7.05
N GLU A 13 9.21 -6.83 -7.56
CA GLU A 13 9.40 -5.65 -6.74
C GLU A 13 8.07 -4.89 -6.64
N VAL A 14 7.56 -4.77 -5.42
CA VAL A 14 6.36 -4.01 -5.10
C VAL A 14 6.78 -2.59 -4.77
N ARG A 15 6.24 -1.62 -5.51
CA ARG A 15 6.49 -0.19 -5.29
C ARG A 15 5.17 0.52 -5.00
N LEU A 16 5.05 1.09 -3.81
CA LEU A 16 3.85 1.79 -3.35
C LEU A 16 4.18 3.24 -2.97
N PRO A 17 3.28 4.20 -3.21
CA PRO A 17 3.53 5.59 -2.87
C PRO A 17 3.58 5.76 -1.34
N SER A 18 4.33 6.74 -0.87
CA SER A 18 4.22 7.14 0.53
C SER A 18 2.81 7.65 0.84
N LEU A 19 2.19 7.11 1.89
CA LEU A 19 0.86 7.54 2.34
C LEU A 19 0.84 8.99 2.84
N THR A 20 1.99 9.53 3.26
CA THR A 20 2.11 10.94 3.68
C THR A 20 2.43 11.89 2.52
N TYR A 21 2.63 11.36 1.31
CA TYR A 21 2.94 12.16 0.13
C TYR A 21 2.16 11.72 -1.12
N LEU A 22 0.86 11.42 -0.94
CA LEU A 22 -0.02 11.05 -2.04
C LEU A 22 -0.28 12.22 -2.99
N LYS A 23 -0.31 11.93 -4.29
CA LYS A 23 -0.71 12.91 -5.30
C LYS A 23 -2.18 13.30 -5.10
N PRO A 24 -2.58 14.57 -5.34
CA PRO A 24 -3.96 15.02 -5.18
C PRO A 24 -5.00 14.19 -5.95
N GLY A 25 -4.64 13.61 -7.09
CA GLY A 25 -5.50 12.72 -7.87
C GLY A 25 -5.91 11.47 -7.09
N ILE A 26 -4.96 10.83 -6.41
CA ILE A 26 -5.18 9.64 -5.57
C ILE A 26 -5.99 10.03 -4.33
N ILE A 27 -5.60 11.12 -3.64
CA ILE A 27 -6.35 11.64 -2.48
C ILE A 27 -7.81 11.85 -2.85
N ARG A 28 -8.07 12.50 -3.99
CA ARG A 28 -9.43 12.72 -4.47
C ARG A 28 -10.19 11.41 -4.65
N GLN A 29 -9.58 10.36 -5.19
CA GLN A 29 -10.25 9.07 -5.39
C GLN A 29 -10.63 8.39 -4.06
N VAL A 30 -9.76 8.46 -3.05
CA VAL A 30 -9.93 7.70 -1.80
C VAL A 30 -10.53 8.50 -0.63
N ARG A 31 -10.73 9.82 -0.76
CA ARG A 31 -11.18 10.73 0.33
C ARG A 31 -12.48 10.37 1.06
N ARG A 32 -13.29 9.46 0.51
CA ARG A 32 -14.59 9.03 1.07
C ARG A 32 -14.59 7.59 1.57
N LEU A 33 -13.46 6.89 1.41
CA LEU A 33 -13.32 5.50 1.78
C LEU A 33 -12.87 5.40 3.23
N GLY A 34 -13.23 4.29 3.89
CA GLY A 34 -12.59 3.89 5.13
C GLY A 34 -11.10 3.60 4.90
N LEU A 35 -10.30 3.60 5.96
CA LEU A 35 -8.85 3.40 5.84
C LEU A 35 -8.50 2.12 5.09
N ALA A 36 -9.15 1.00 5.39
CA ALA A 36 -8.91 -0.27 4.71
C ALA A 36 -9.16 -0.18 3.20
N ASP A 37 -10.36 0.24 2.80
CA ASP A 37 -10.73 0.40 1.38
C ASP A 37 -9.82 1.40 0.64
N ALA A 38 -9.41 2.47 1.32
CA ALA A 38 -8.47 3.45 0.78
C ALA A 38 -7.11 2.82 0.50
N LEU A 39 -6.56 2.01 1.42
CA LEU A 39 -5.28 1.34 1.24
C LEU A 39 -5.33 0.35 0.07
N TYR A 40 -6.37 -0.48 -0.02
CA TYR A 40 -6.57 -1.40 -1.15
C TYR A 40 -6.67 -0.66 -2.48
N THR A 41 -7.49 0.40 -2.54
CA THR A 41 -7.62 1.23 -3.75
C THR A 41 -6.28 1.85 -4.16
N ILE A 42 -5.45 2.30 -3.21
CA ILE A 42 -4.13 2.86 -3.53
C ILE A 42 -3.22 1.79 -4.11
N ILE A 43 -3.23 0.56 -3.56
CA ILE A 43 -2.44 -0.56 -4.09
C ILE A 43 -2.85 -0.84 -5.54
N GLU A 44 -4.13 -1.02 -5.81
CA GLU A 44 -4.68 -1.29 -7.15
C GLU A 44 -4.32 -0.22 -8.17
N LEU A 45 -4.26 1.05 -7.76
CA LEU A 45 -3.87 2.17 -8.63
C LEU A 45 -2.35 2.29 -8.83
N SER A 46 -1.54 1.70 -7.97
CA SER A 46 -0.08 1.93 -7.91
C SER A 46 0.74 0.83 -8.58
N VAL A 47 0.22 -0.40 -8.62
CA VAL A 47 0.97 -1.55 -9.15
C VAL A 47 0.34 -2.13 -10.41
N SER A 48 1.12 -2.89 -11.18
CA SER A 48 0.61 -3.60 -12.35
C SER A 48 -0.28 -4.77 -11.96
N ARG A 49 -1.09 -5.26 -12.90
CA ARG A 49 -1.91 -6.46 -12.70
C ARG A 49 -1.07 -7.70 -12.33
N GLU A 50 0.13 -7.81 -12.88
CA GLU A 50 1.07 -8.90 -12.55
C GLU A 50 1.47 -8.86 -11.07
N ILE A 51 1.80 -7.68 -10.55
CA ILE A 51 2.13 -7.52 -9.13
C ILE A 51 0.89 -7.80 -8.27
N LEU A 52 -0.31 -7.33 -8.66
CA LEU A 52 -1.55 -7.66 -7.94
C LEU A 52 -1.76 -9.16 -7.83
N THR A 53 -1.57 -9.92 -8.91
CA THR A 53 -1.67 -11.38 -8.86
C THR A 53 -0.68 -12.00 -7.88
N VAL A 54 0.54 -11.47 -7.75
CA VAL A 54 1.48 -11.95 -6.74
C VAL A 54 1.01 -11.62 -5.32
N LEU A 55 0.45 -10.42 -5.12
CA LEU A 55 -0.09 -10.00 -3.83
C LEU A 55 -1.33 -10.82 -3.42
N ASP A 56 -2.19 -11.18 -4.38
CA ASP A 56 -3.41 -11.96 -4.16
C ASP A 56 -3.11 -13.40 -3.71
N GLU A 57 -1.96 -13.95 -4.12
CA GLU A 57 -1.49 -15.29 -3.74
C GLU A 57 -0.70 -15.30 -2.42
N MET A 58 -0.50 -14.15 -1.77
CA MET A 58 0.15 -14.09 -0.46
C MET A 58 -0.73 -14.72 0.61
N ASP A 59 -0.10 -15.39 1.57
CA ASP A 59 -0.80 -15.77 2.79
C ASP A 59 -1.22 -14.53 3.60
N HIS A 60 -2.22 -14.72 4.46
CA HIS A 60 -2.80 -13.65 5.27
C HIS A 60 -1.73 -12.89 6.07
N ASP A 61 -0.82 -13.62 6.72
CA ASP A 61 0.23 -13.03 7.55
C ASP A 61 1.24 -12.22 6.72
N GLY A 62 1.62 -12.72 5.55
CA GLY A 62 2.51 -12.05 4.61
C GLY A 62 1.91 -10.76 4.10
N TYR A 63 0.65 -10.78 3.72
CA TYR A 63 -0.05 -9.60 3.26
C TYR A 63 -0.17 -8.54 4.38
N HIS A 64 -0.50 -8.97 5.60
CA HIS A 64 -0.53 -8.08 6.77
C HIS A 64 0.84 -7.47 7.09
N ARG A 65 1.93 -8.25 6.95
CA ARG A 65 3.30 -7.73 7.13
C ARG A 65 3.65 -6.66 6.10
N LEU A 66 3.31 -6.88 4.82
CA LEU A 66 3.49 -5.90 3.75
C LEU A 66 2.75 -4.58 4.05
N LEU A 67 1.47 -4.66 4.42
CA LEU A 67 0.68 -3.48 4.78
C LEU A 67 1.28 -2.72 5.97
N ALA A 68 1.70 -3.44 7.01
CA ALA A 68 2.32 -2.84 8.19
C ALA A 68 3.67 -2.20 7.86
N ALA A 69 4.49 -2.83 7.00
CA ALA A 69 5.76 -2.28 6.53
C ALA A 69 5.55 -0.99 5.73
N TRP A 70 4.58 -1.00 4.82
CA TRP A 70 4.24 0.16 4.01
C TRP A 70 3.73 1.34 4.84
N GLN A 71 2.85 1.09 5.81
CA GLN A 71 2.36 2.13 6.73
C GLN A 71 3.51 2.72 7.56
N ARG A 72 4.37 1.86 8.13
CA ARG A 72 5.53 2.27 8.92
C ARG A 72 6.51 3.11 8.11
N HIS A 73 6.83 2.70 6.88
CA HIS A 73 7.65 3.46 5.94
C HIS A 73 7.07 4.84 5.66
N SER A 74 5.75 4.90 5.48
CA SER A 74 5.04 6.15 5.22
C SER A 74 5.01 7.09 6.45
N GLY A 75 5.42 6.61 7.63
CA GLY A 75 5.31 7.34 8.90
C GLY A 75 3.88 7.40 9.42
N VAL A 76 3.01 6.49 8.96
CA VAL A 76 1.65 6.34 9.45
C VAL A 76 1.66 5.21 10.46
N SER A 77 1.37 5.51 11.72
CA SER A 77 0.98 4.48 12.69
C SER A 77 -0.54 4.42 12.69
N LEU A 78 -1.12 3.22 12.69
CA LEU A 78 -2.45 3.07 13.27
C LEU A 78 -2.37 3.67 14.67
N GLY A 79 -3.12 4.75 14.91
CA GLY A 79 -3.39 5.15 16.28
C GLY A 79 -3.98 3.93 16.96
N GLU A 80 -3.37 3.52 18.07
CA GLU A 80 -3.94 2.49 18.93
C GLU A 80 -5.40 2.87 19.19
N SER A 81 -6.33 1.99 18.83
CA SER A 81 -7.71 2.03 19.31
C SER A 81 -7.96 0.78 20.13
#